data_AF-A0A4P9XPR2-F1
#
_entry.id   AF-A0A4P9XPR2-F1
#
_cell.length_a   1.000
_cell.length_b   1.000
_cell.length_c   1.000
_cell.angle_alpha   90.00
_cell.angle_beta   90.00
_cell.angle_gamma   90.00
#
_symmetry.space_group_name_H-M   'P 1'
#
loop_
_entity.id
_entity.type
_entity.pdbx_description
1 polymer ?
#
loop_
_entity_poly.entity_id
_entity_poly.type
_entity_poly.pdbx_seq_one_letter_code
_entity_poly.pdbx_strand_id
1 'polypeptide(L)'
;MRDQRALINITTWKNTLWAVLVFADRLRSNEVERFVSELANVCHRTGMNVVAKNPPIEFANRQSNTEDRLKLAFMSAKKKFRKDAQIVVCIVPDATVPLYAEIKRVGETVIGIPTQCIVAKHVGRPNYCANVCLKMNAKLGGINVVLTRDQIPFIAEKPTIIIGADVSHPAPGDERRPSIATLVGSMDVNVARFCSVVRIQHGRTESINDLRDMVMDALKAFFRNSGHKPARILFYRDGISEGEFERVINTEVKAVKLACQQLEANYNPTLTYVAVQKRHHTRFFPMGRDQSDRSGNCMPGTVVDSGITHPYEFDFFLQSHAGIQGTSRPAHYQVLHDENKFTSDALQDLTYRLCYLYARCTRAVGVIPCIYYADLLALRVRYHAQGDSFSEEISLYSGGSAPSYANLHSNLQNCMFYM
;
A
#
# COMPACT_ATOMS: atom_id res chain seq x y z
N MET A 1 -26.25 15.37 11.31
CA MET A 1 -24.88 14.88 11.05
C MET A 1 -24.25 15.76 10.00
N ARG A 2 -23.34 16.66 10.41
CA ARG A 2 -22.69 17.63 9.53
C ARG A 2 -21.57 16.94 8.74
N ASP A 3 -21.56 17.27 7.46
CA ASP A 3 -20.61 16.90 6.40
C ASP A 3 -19.15 16.81 6.89
N GLN A 4 -18.63 15.60 7.15
CA GLN A 4 -17.20 15.33 7.30
C GLN A 4 -16.53 15.34 5.91
N ARG A 5 -16.52 16.50 5.24
CA ARG A 5 -15.74 16.64 4.01
C ARG A 5 -14.26 16.59 4.40
N ALA A 6 -13.65 15.43 4.24
CA ALA A 6 -12.20 15.33 4.08
C ALA A 6 -11.83 16.35 2.99
N LEU A 7 -10.99 17.32 3.33
CA LEU A 7 -10.49 18.26 2.35
C LEU A 7 -9.61 17.45 1.40
N ILE A 8 -10.11 17.23 0.18
CA ILE A 8 -9.36 16.68 -0.95
C ILE A 8 -8.37 17.77 -1.36
N ASN A 9 -7.30 17.94 -0.58
CA ASN A 9 -6.22 18.84 -0.92
C ASN A 9 -5.23 18.04 -1.75
N ILE A 10 -5.49 17.99 -3.07
CA ILE A 10 -4.66 17.22 -3.98
C ILE A 10 -3.39 18.02 -4.26
N THR A 11 -2.31 17.73 -3.53
CA THR A 11 -1.00 18.21 -3.95
C THR A 11 -0.60 17.39 -5.17
N THR A 12 -0.71 17.99 -6.35
CA THR A 12 -0.42 17.33 -7.63
C THR A 12 0.92 17.72 -8.18
N TRP A 13 1.59 16.76 -8.81
CA TRP A 13 2.75 17.07 -9.63
C TRP A 13 2.36 18.00 -10.77
N LYS A 14 3.08 19.13 -10.88
CA LYS A 14 2.96 20.03 -12.01
C LYS A 14 3.68 19.38 -13.21
N ASN A 15 2.99 19.32 -14.35
CA ASN A 15 3.53 18.88 -15.64
C ASN A 15 3.83 17.38 -15.76
N THR A 16 2.88 16.52 -15.40
CA THR A 16 3.03 15.07 -15.55
C THR A 16 3.16 14.66 -17.02
N LEU A 17 4.28 14.02 -17.36
CA LEU A 17 4.51 13.37 -18.65
C LEU A 17 4.36 11.85 -18.52
N TRP A 18 3.74 11.25 -19.52
CA TRP A 18 3.36 9.84 -19.50
C TRP A 18 3.36 9.28 -20.92
N ALA A 19 3.48 7.96 -21.00
CA ALA A 19 3.36 7.19 -22.23
C ALA A 19 2.34 6.06 -22.04
N VAL A 20 1.81 5.56 -23.16
CA VAL A 20 0.85 4.45 -23.17
C VAL A 20 1.47 3.28 -23.93
N LEU A 21 1.41 2.09 -23.35
CA LEU A 21 1.83 0.84 -23.97
C LEU A 21 0.64 -0.13 -24.00
N VAL A 22 0.26 -0.59 -25.19
CA VAL A 22 -0.91 -1.45 -25.39
C VAL A 22 -0.44 -2.86 -25.75
N PHE A 23 -0.71 -3.83 -24.89
CA PHE A 23 -0.53 -5.28 -25.16
C PHE A 23 -1.82 -5.98 -25.61
N ALA A 24 -2.94 -5.24 -25.63
CA ALA A 24 -4.26 -5.79 -25.92
C ALA A 24 -4.55 -5.79 -27.43
N ASP A 25 -4.32 -6.91 -28.08
CA ASP A 25 -4.42 -7.08 -29.55
C ASP A 25 -5.81 -6.80 -30.14
N ARG A 26 -6.87 -6.84 -29.32
CA ARG A 26 -8.27 -6.69 -29.77
C ARG A 26 -8.79 -5.25 -29.77
N LEU A 27 -8.04 -4.29 -29.22
CA LEU A 27 -8.48 -2.89 -29.15
C LEU A 27 -8.05 -2.13 -30.40
N ARG A 28 -8.98 -1.42 -31.03
CA ARG A 28 -8.65 -0.54 -32.17
C ARG A 28 -7.99 0.74 -31.68
N SER A 29 -7.11 1.33 -32.49
CA SER A 29 -6.39 2.56 -32.14
C SER A 29 -7.32 3.69 -31.70
N ASN A 30 -8.44 3.89 -32.41
CA ASN A 30 -9.44 4.91 -32.06
C ASN A 30 -10.08 4.68 -30.67
N GLU A 31 -10.24 3.44 -30.23
CA GLU A 31 -10.80 3.11 -28.91
C GLU A 31 -9.80 3.43 -27.80
N VAL A 32 -8.52 3.12 -28.04
CA VAL A 32 -7.42 3.46 -27.14
C VAL A 32 -7.29 4.98 -27.03
N GLU A 33 -7.23 5.70 -28.15
CA GLU A 33 -7.08 7.16 -28.17
C GLU A 33 -8.20 7.86 -27.41
N ARG A 34 -9.46 7.49 -27.67
CA ARG A 34 -10.62 8.02 -26.93
C ARG A 34 -10.51 7.78 -25.43
N PHE A 35 -10.11 6.58 -25.03
CA PHE A 35 -9.94 6.25 -23.61
C PHE A 35 -8.80 7.03 -22.97
N VAL A 36 -7.67 7.18 -23.66
CA VAL A 36 -6.52 7.96 -23.21
C VAL A 36 -6.89 9.43 -23.03
N SER A 37 -7.65 10.01 -23.97
CA SER A 37 -8.19 11.36 -23.85
C SER A 37 -9.14 11.49 -22.66
N GLU A 38 -10.04 10.52 -22.45
CA GLU A 38 -10.96 10.55 -21.30
C GLU A 38 -10.20 10.44 -19.97
N LEU A 39 -9.20 9.55 -19.89
CA LEU A 39 -8.34 9.44 -18.71
C LEU A 39 -7.59 10.75 -18.43
N ALA A 40 -7.03 11.39 -19.46
CA ALA A 40 -6.39 12.70 -19.34
C ALA A 40 -7.37 13.78 -18.83
N ASN A 41 -8.60 13.78 -19.33
CA ASN A 41 -9.65 14.70 -18.90
C ASN A 41 -10.08 14.46 -17.45
N VAL A 42 -10.22 13.20 -17.02
CA VAL A 42 -10.51 12.86 -15.62
C VAL A 42 -9.36 13.30 -14.73
N CYS A 43 -8.11 12.97 -15.06
CA CYS A 43 -6.92 13.46 -14.34
C CYS A 43 -6.99 14.98 -14.14
N HIS A 44 -7.24 15.74 -15.20
CA HIS A 44 -7.33 17.20 -15.13
C HIS A 44 -8.48 17.68 -14.24
N ARG A 45 -9.68 17.10 -14.37
CA ARG A 45 -10.84 17.43 -13.53
C ARG A 45 -10.62 17.11 -12.06
N THR A 46 -9.84 16.07 -11.76
CA THR A 46 -9.44 15.70 -10.40
C THR A 46 -8.14 16.41 -9.98
N GLY A 47 -7.78 17.53 -10.61
CA GLY A 47 -6.63 18.35 -10.22
C GLY A 47 -5.25 17.85 -10.67
N MET A 48 -5.11 16.62 -11.18
CA MET A 48 -3.83 16.12 -11.69
C MET A 48 -3.45 16.84 -12.98
N ASN A 49 -2.38 17.64 -12.94
CA ASN A 49 -1.92 18.39 -14.10
C ASN A 49 -1.11 17.53 -15.09
N VAL A 50 -1.84 16.74 -15.88
CA VAL A 50 -1.31 15.97 -17.00
C VAL A 50 -1.18 16.88 -18.22
N VAL A 51 0.03 17.38 -18.48
CA VAL A 51 0.30 18.33 -19.57
C VAL A 51 0.20 17.67 -20.94
N ALA A 52 0.60 16.40 -21.03
CA ALA A 52 0.49 15.63 -22.26
C ALA A 52 -0.93 15.05 -22.41
N LYS A 53 -1.90 15.85 -22.87
CA LYS A 53 -3.25 15.32 -23.20
C LYS A 53 -3.23 14.26 -24.31
N ASN A 54 -2.19 14.31 -25.15
CA ASN A 54 -1.93 13.36 -26.22
C ASN A 54 -0.56 12.68 -25.99
N PRO A 55 -0.43 11.71 -25.06
CA PRO A 55 0.82 10.97 -24.86
C PRO A 55 1.17 10.14 -26.12
N PRO A 56 2.44 9.74 -26.31
CA PRO A 56 2.76 8.71 -27.29
C PRO A 56 2.09 7.38 -26.90
N ILE A 57 1.58 6.67 -27.90
CA ILE A 57 0.93 5.37 -27.75
C ILE A 57 1.73 4.36 -28.56
N GLU A 58 2.31 3.37 -27.88
CA GLU A 58 3.03 2.26 -28.49
C GLU A 58 2.14 1.02 -28.45
N PHE A 59 2.06 0.31 -29.57
CA PHE A 59 1.34 -0.96 -29.66
C PHE A 59 2.35 -2.12 -29.64
N ALA A 60 2.05 -3.11 -28.81
CA ALA A 60 2.77 -4.35 -28.65
C ALA A 60 1.76 -5.51 -28.70
N ASN A 61 2.27 -6.73 -28.84
CA ASN A 61 1.49 -7.95 -28.68
C ASN A 61 1.95 -8.72 -27.44
N ARG A 62 1.16 -9.70 -26.99
CA ARG A 62 1.47 -10.50 -25.78
C ARG A 62 2.80 -11.26 -25.87
N GLN A 63 3.24 -11.59 -27.08
CA GLN A 63 4.50 -12.32 -27.34
C GLN A 63 5.73 -11.40 -27.44
N SER A 64 5.52 -10.08 -27.47
CA SER A 64 6.63 -9.13 -27.54
C SER A 64 7.48 -9.20 -26.29
N ASN A 65 8.79 -8.96 -26.43
CA ASN A 65 9.67 -8.78 -25.30
C ASN A 65 9.17 -7.57 -24.48
N THR A 66 8.69 -7.83 -23.26
CA THR A 66 8.08 -6.80 -22.39
C THR A 66 9.09 -5.73 -22.02
N GLU A 67 10.34 -6.09 -21.80
CA GLU A 67 11.41 -5.16 -21.46
C GLU A 67 11.69 -4.16 -22.58
N ASP A 68 11.87 -4.65 -23.80
CA ASP A 68 12.11 -3.79 -24.97
C ASP A 68 10.94 -2.86 -25.25
N ARG A 69 9.70 -3.36 -25.14
CA ARG A 69 8.50 -2.56 -25.37
C ARG A 69 8.30 -1.50 -24.30
N LEU A 70 8.59 -1.80 -23.03
CA LEU A 70 8.47 -0.84 -21.95
C LEU A 70 9.55 0.25 -22.06
N LYS A 71 10.79 -0.12 -22.42
CA LYS A 71 11.86 0.84 -22.74
C LYS A 71 11.48 1.74 -23.92
N LEU A 72 10.91 1.17 -24.98
CA LEU A 72 10.44 1.93 -26.14
C LEU A 72 9.37 2.97 -25.74
N ALA A 73 8.35 2.57 -24.98
CA ALA A 73 7.31 3.47 -24.49
C ALA A 73 7.88 4.56 -23.56
N PHE A 74 8.84 4.23 -22.70
CA PHE A 74 9.54 5.21 -21.88
C PHE A 74 10.31 6.24 -22.73
N MET A 75 11.03 5.78 -23.75
CA MET A 75 11.81 6.63 -24.66
C MET A 75 10.95 7.46 -25.61
N SER A 76 9.76 6.99 -26.00
CA SER A 76 8.88 7.71 -26.92
C SER A 76 8.37 9.02 -26.31
N ALA A 77 8.16 9.06 -24.99
CA ALA A 77 7.88 10.31 -24.28
C ALA A 77 9.05 11.28 -24.33
N LYS A 78 10.29 10.80 -24.15
CA LYS A 78 11.50 11.61 -24.29
C LYS A 78 11.63 12.20 -25.69
N LYS A 79 11.35 11.41 -26.73
CA LYS A 79 11.38 11.86 -28.14
C LYS A 79 10.34 12.95 -28.41
N LYS A 80 9.11 12.78 -27.89
CA LYS A 80 7.99 13.71 -28.14
C LYS A 80 8.08 14.99 -27.32
N PHE A 81 8.46 14.90 -26.05
CA PHE A 81 8.37 15.99 -25.08
C PHE A 81 9.73 16.52 -24.60
N ARG A 82 10.85 15.97 -25.08
CA ARG A 82 12.23 16.27 -24.65
C ARG A 82 12.49 16.03 -23.15
N LYS A 83 11.62 15.28 -22.49
CA LYS A 83 11.67 14.92 -21.08
C LYS A 83 11.18 13.49 -20.90
N ASP A 84 11.76 12.77 -19.95
CA ASP A 84 11.41 11.38 -19.68
C ASP A 84 9.97 11.26 -19.16
N ALA A 85 9.31 10.15 -19.47
CA ALA A 85 8.02 9.84 -18.87
C ALA A 85 8.19 9.66 -17.35
N GLN A 86 7.19 10.07 -16.59
CA GLN A 86 7.13 9.85 -15.14
C GLN A 86 6.28 8.62 -14.78
N ILE A 87 5.44 8.16 -15.72
CA ILE A 87 4.63 6.94 -15.58
C ILE A 87 4.33 6.34 -16.96
N VAL A 88 4.27 5.01 -17.06
CA VAL A 88 3.74 4.31 -18.24
C VAL A 88 2.40 3.66 -17.92
N VAL A 89 1.37 3.98 -18.69
CA VAL A 89 0.07 3.31 -18.61
C VAL A 89 0.10 2.10 -19.54
N CYS A 90 -0.08 0.90 -18.98
CA CYS A 90 -0.06 -0.35 -19.74
C CYS A 90 -1.48 -0.90 -19.89
N ILE A 91 -2.00 -0.97 -21.11
CA ILE A 91 -3.29 -1.63 -21.38
C ILE A 91 -3.01 -3.10 -21.67
N VAL A 92 -3.47 -3.99 -20.79
CA VAL A 92 -3.24 -5.43 -20.87
C VAL A 92 -4.51 -6.16 -21.30
N PRO A 93 -4.42 -7.30 -22.03
CA PRO A 93 -5.59 -7.99 -22.55
C PRO A 93 -6.52 -8.53 -21.46
N ASP A 94 -5.93 -9.02 -20.36
CA ASP A 94 -6.61 -9.74 -19.29
C ASP A 94 -5.90 -9.50 -17.94
N ALA A 95 -6.39 -10.14 -16.88
CA ALA A 95 -5.81 -10.07 -15.54
C ALA A 95 -4.76 -11.16 -15.27
N THR A 96 -4.13 -11.72 -16.31
CA THR A 96 -3.14 -12.80 -16.12
C THR A 96 -1.88 -12.29 -15.41
N VAL A 97 -1.39 -13.11 -14.48
CA VAL A 97 -0.24 -12.76 -13.62
C VAL A 97 1.07 -12.60 -14.39
N PRO A 98 1.46 -13.45 -15.37
CA PRO A 98 2.80 -13.39 -15.97
C PRO A 98 3.14 -12.05 -16.63
N LEU A 99 2.25 -11.53 -17.50
CA LEU A 99 2.48 -10.24 -18.16
C LEU A 99 2.48 -9.08 -17.16
N TYR A 100 1.55 -9.11 -16.19
CA TYR A 100 1.49 -8.10 -15.14
C TYR A 100 2.78 -8.09 -14.31
N ALA A 101 3.24 -9.26 -13.86
CA ALA A 101 4.45 -9.43 -13.07
C ALA A 101 5.68 -8.91 -13.83
N GLU A 102 5.82 -9.26 -15.10
CA GLU A 102 6.94 -8.81 -15.92
C GLU A 102 6.94 -7.29 -16.15
N ILE A 103 5.77 -6.68 -16.41
CA ILE A 103 5.64 -5.21 -16.48
C ILE A 103 6.09 -4.56 -15.16
N LYS A 104 5.77 -5.16 -14.01
CA LYS A 104 6.18 -4.65 -12.69
C LYS A 104 7.67 -4.81 -12.47
N ARG A 105 8.21 -6.01 -12.70
CA ARG A 105 9.63 -6.30 -12.58
C ARG A 105 10.46 -5.34 -13.43
N VAL A 106 10.20 -5.28 -14.74
CA VAL A 106 10.94 -4.39 -15.64
C VAL A 106 10.80 -2.92 -15.23
N GLY A 107 9.56 -2.46 -15.02
CA GLY A 107 9.31 -1.06 -14.67
C GLY A 107 10.02 -0.65 -13.39
N GLU A 108 10.01 -1.51 -12.37
CA GLU A 108 10.42 -1.15 -11.01
C GLU A 108 11.86 -1.51 -10.68
N THR A 109 12.45 -2.51 -11.33
CA THR A 109 13.81 -2.98 -11.02
C THR A 109 14.81 -2.72 -12.15
N VAL A 110 14.34 -2.51 -13.39
CA VAL A 110 15.22 -2.28 -14.55
C VAL A 110 15.18 -0.83 -15.01
N ILE A 111 13.99 -0.28 -15.28
CA ILE A 111 13.83 1.07 -15.84
C ILE A 111 13.72 2.13 -14.73
N GLY A 112 13.12 1.79 -13.59
CA GLY A 112 12.91 2.72 -12.49
C GLY A 112 11.79 3.72 -12.74
N ILE A 113 10.68 3.27 -13.34
CA ILE A 113 9.49 4.06 -13.64
C ILE A 113 8.23 3.35 -13.10
N PRO A 114 7.30 4.05 -12.43
CA PRO A 114 6.04 3.45 -12.06
C PRO A 114 5.22 3.09 -13.30
N THR A 115 4.48 1.98 -13.23
CA THR A 115 3.56 1.55 -14.27
C THR A 115 2.13 1.46 -13.74
N GLN A 116 1.14 1.80 -14.58
CA GLN A 116 -0.28 1.64 -14.27
C GLN A 116 -0.93 0.70 -15.28
N CYS A 117 -1.21 -0.53 -14.84
CA CYS A 117 -1.87 -1.52 -15.70
C CYS A 117 -3.39 -1.32 -15.68
N ILE A 118 -4.02 -1.46 -16.85
CA ILE A 118 -5.47 -1.36 -17.06
C ILE A 118 -5.89 -2.55 -17.93
N VAL A 119 -6.85 -3.34 -17.47
CA VAL A 119 -7.37 -4.47 -18.26
C VAL A 119 -8.26 -3.95 -19.37
N ALA A 120 -8.09 -4.49 -20.59
CA ALA A 120 -8.79 -4.06 -21.81
C ALA A 120 -10.32 -3.95 -21.63
N LYS A 121 -10.95 -4.86 -20.87
CA LYS A 121 -12.40 -4.82 -20.57
C LYS A 121 -12.89 -3.56 -19.85
N HIS A 122 -11.97 -2.77 -19.28
CA HIS A 122 -12.25 -1.52 -18.59
C HIS A 122 -11.99 -0.28 -19.44
N VAL A 123 -11.38 -0.44 -20.62
CA VAL A 123 -11.28 0.62 -21.63
C VAL A 123 -12.70 1.00 -22.05
N GLY A 124 -12.99 2.31 -22.04
CA GLY A 124 -14.34 2.83 -22.33
C GLY A 124 -15.30 2.88 -21.13
N ARG A 125 -14.84 2.66 -19.89
CA ARG A 125 -15.64 2.86 -18.67
C ARG A 125 -15.23 4.13 -17.92
N PRO A 126 -15.94 5.27 -18.04
CA PRO A 126 -15.54 6.53 -17.42
C PRO A 126 -15.36 6.45 -15.90
N ASN A 127 -16.26 5.74 -15.20
CA ASN A 127 -16.18 5.54 -13.75
C ASN A 127 -14.92 4.78 -13.30
N TYR A 128 -14.26 4.06 -14.22
CA TYR A 128 -13.00 3.37 -13.94
C TYR A 128 -11.81 4.33 -13.89
N CYS A 129 -11.82 5.38 -14.72
CA CYS A 129 -10.75 6.37 -14.79
C CYS A 129 -10.50 7.05 -13.45
N ALA A 130 -11.54 7.41 -12.69
CA ALA A 130 -11.37 8.07 -11.39
C ALA A 130 -10.53 7.23 -10.40
N ASN A 131 -10.81 5.93 -10.31
CA ASN A 131 -10.04 5.01 -9.45
C ASN A 131 -8.61 4.79 -9.97
N VAL A 132 -8.41 4.85 -11.30
CA VAL A 132 -7.08 4.82 -11.91
C VAL A 132 -6.30 6.09 -11.57
N CYS A 133 -6.93 7.27 -11.63
CA CYS A 133 -6.32 8.55 -11.26
C CYS A 133 -5.81 8.55 -9.82
N LEU A 134 -6.60 8.03 -8.87
CA LEU A 134 -6.17 7.89 -7.47
C LEU A 134 -4.83 7.14 -7.35
N LYS A 135 -4.70 6.01 -8.06
CA LYS A 135 -3.48 5.20 -8.07
C LYS A 135 -2.31 5.91 -8.77
N MET A 136 -2.57 6.53 -9.91
CA MET A 136 -1.55 7.28 -10.65
C MET A 136 -1.03 8.45 -9.82
N ASN A 137 -1.89 9.20 -9.15
CA ASN A 137 -1.49 10.31 -8.29
C ASN A 137 -0.60 9.83 -7.15
N ALA A 138 -0.99 8.75 -6.45
CA ALA A 138 -0.19 8.18 -5.35
C ALA A 138 1.19 7.69 -5.83
N LYS A 139 1.26 7.01 -6.99
CA LYS A 139 2.53 6.58 -7.61
C LYS A 139 3.42 7.74 -7.97
N LEU A 140 2.84 8.83 -8.46
CA LEU A 140 3.60 10.02 -8.79
C LEU A 140 4.02 10.79 -7.52
N GLY A 141 3.56 10.40 -6.32
CA GLY A 141 3.90 11.07 -5.06
C GLY A 141 2.95 12.23 -4.73
N GLY A 142 1.83 12.34 -5.43
CA GLY A 142 0.74 13.24 -5.08
C GLY A 142 -0.09 12.70 -3.91
N ILE A 143 -0.89 13.59 -3.33
CA ILE A 143 -1.72 13.30 -2.16
C ILE A 143 -3.19 13.32 -2.60
N ASN A 144 -3.97 12.29 -2.29
CA ASN A 144 -5.39 12.24 -2.69
C ASN A 144 -6.32 12.85 -1.63
N VAL A 145 -6.01 12.59 -0.36
CA VAL A 145 -6.82 12.99 0.78
C VAL A 145 -5.91 13.20 1.98
N VAL A 146 -6.28 14.17 2.81
CA VAL A 146 -5.68 14.40 4.13
C VAL A 146 -6.80 14.58 5.15
N LEU A 147 -6.52 14.20 6.39
CA LEU A 147 -7.35 14.60 7.52
C LEU A 147 -6.88 15.96 8.02
N THR A 148 -7.82 16.78 8.50
CA THR A 148 -7.47 18.06 9.11
C THR A 148 -6.80 17.83 10.46
N ARG A 149 -6.07 18.84 10.95
CA ARG A 149 -5.39 18.76 12.25
C ARG A 149 -6.35 18.42 13.40
N ASP A 150 -7.56 18.98 13.37
CA ASP A 150 -8.60 18.71 14.38
C ASP A 150 -9.16 17.29 14.28
N GLN A 151 -9.07 16.66 13.11
CA GLN A 151 -9.47 15.27 12.93
C GLN A 151 -8.42 14.29 13.48
N ILE A 152 -7.15 14.68 13.57
CA ILE A 152 -6.06 13.82 14.04
C ILE A 152 -5.15 14.57 15.03
N PRO A 153 -5.69 15.05 16.16
CA PRO A 153 -4.98 15.95 17.07
C PRO A 153 -3.67 15.35 17.60
N PHE A 154 -3.67 14.05 17.91
CA PHE A 154 -2.48 13.32 18.37
C PHE A 154 -1.29 13.42 17.40
N ILE A 155 -1.56 13.28 16.10
CA ILE A 155 -0.55 13.35 15.04
C ILE A 155 -0.19 14.82 14.75
N ALA A 156 -1.16 15.72 14.82
CA ALA A 156 -0.98 17.13 14.55
C ALA A 156 -0.22 17.89 15.66
N GLU A 157 -0.19 17.37 16.88
CA GLU A 157 0.48 17.97 18.04
C GLU A 157 2.01 17.85 17.95
N LYS A 158 2.52 16.68 17.57
CA LYS A 158 3.97 16.41 17.49
C LYS A 158 4.30 15.53 16.28
N PRO A 159 5.48 15.70 15.65
CA PRO A 159 5.90 14.85 14.54
C PRO A 159 5.77 13.37 14.90
N THR A 160 4.91 12.66 14.17
CA THR A 160 4.55 11.27 14.46
C THR A 160 4.71 10.45 13.19
N ILE A 161 5.47 9.36 13.26
CA ILE A 161 5.57 8.40 12.15
C ILE A 161 4.60 7.24 12.40
N ILE A 162 3.85 6.88 11.35
CA ILE A 162 3.02 5.67 11.34
C ILE A 162 3.74 4.62 10.52
N ILE A 163 3.96 3.47 11.13
CA ILE A 163 4.62 2.32 10.51
C ILE A 163 3.61 1.18 10.41
N GLY A 164 3.56 0.55 9.24
CA GLY A 164 2.85 -0.71 9.02
C GLY A 164 3.84 -1.78 8.60
N ALA A 165 3.76 -2.97 9.19
CA ALA A 165 4.64 -4.08 8.85
C ALA A 165 3.90 -5.41 8.72
N ASP A 166 4.31 -6.21 7.74
CA ASP A 166 3.75 -7.53 7.42
C ASP A 166 4.87 -8.51 7.05
N VAL A 167 4.64 -9.79 7.31
CA VAL A 167 5.46 -10.88 6.81
C VAL A 167 4.59 -11.79 5.94
N SER A 168 4.94 -11.86 4.67
CA SER A 168 4.24 -12.72 3.72
C SER A 168 4.96 -14.05 3.57
N HIS A 169 4.24 -15.14 3.81
CA HIS A 169 4.72 -16.51 3.60
C HIS A 169 4.42 -17.06 2.20
N PRO A 170 5.25 -17.99 1.71
CA PRO A 170 4.89 -18.85 0.58
C PRO A 170 3.60 -19.62 0.81
N ALA A 171 3.05 -20.17 -0.27
CA ALA A 171 1.89 -21.06 -0.19
C ALA A 171 2.16 -22.27 0.74
N PRO A 172 1.12 -22.86 1.37
CA PRO A 172 1.26 -24.11 2.11
C PRO A 172 1.96 -25.19 1.27
N GLY A 173 2.90 -25.93 1.85
CA GLY A 173 3.69 -26.95 1.16
C GLY A 173 4.87 -26.43 0.34
N ASP A 174 5.00 -25.12 0.16
CA ASP A 174 6.21 -24.53 -0.42
C ASP A 174 7.25 -24.28 0.68
N GLU A 175 8.36 -25.01 0.60
CA GLU A 175 9.49 -24.91 1.51
C GLU A 175 10.70 -24.18 0.90
N ARG A 176 10.66 -23.90 -0.41
CA ARG A 176 11.79 -23.32 -1.13
C ARG A 176 11.73 -21.81 -1.17
N ARG A 177 10.54 -21.23 -1.25
CA ARG A 177 10.38 -19.79 -1.33
C ARG A 177 10.63 -19.12 0.03
N PRO A 178 11.27 -17.94 0.04
CA PRO A 178 11.50 -17.21 1.28
C PRO A 178 10.21 -16.54 1.79
N SER A 179 10.25 -16.15 3.06
CA SER A 179 9.31 -15.16 3.59
C SER A 179 9.78 -13.76 3.18
N ILE A 180 8.82 -12.86 2.97
CA ILE A 180 9.10 -11.47 2.61
C ILE A 180 8.59 -10.60 3.76
N ALA A 181 9.51 -10.01 4.50
CA ALA A 181 9.18 -8.99 5.49
C ALA A 181 9.10 -7.62 4.83
N THR A 182 8.04 -6.89 5.12
CA THR A 182 7.78 -5.57 4.56
C THR A 182 7.45 -4.58 5.65
N LEU A 183 7.94 -3.36 5.47
CA LEU A 183 7.67 -2.23 6.34
C LEU A 183 7.41 -1.00 5.47
N VAL A 184 6.31 -0.32 5.76
CA VAL A 184 6.00 0.99 5.21
C VAL A 184 5.98 2.00 6.35
N GLY A 185 6.59 3.17 6.13
CA GLY A 185 6.60 4.26 7.10
C GLY A 185 6.05 5.52 6.46
N SER A 186 5.19 6.25 7.16
CA SER A 186 4.74 7.55 6.67
C SER A 186 5.97 8.45 6.42
N MET A 187 5.90 9.31 5.40
CA MET A 187 7.00 10.21 5.02
C MET A 187 6.68 11.68 5.32
N ASP A 188 5.44 11.98 5.71
CA ASP A 188 4.97 13.31 6.03
C ASP A 188 4.05 13.30 7.25
N VAL A 189 3.86 14.49 7.82
CA VAL A 189 3.02 14.72 9.01
C VAL A 189 1.53 14.58 8.73
N ASN A 190 1.13 14.53 7.46
CA ASN A 190 -0.26 14.32 7.04
C ASN A 190 -0.61 12.84 6.88
N VAL A 191 0.37 11.94 7.04
CA VAL A 191 0.20 10.49 6.88
C VAL A 191 -0.32 10.13 5.48
N ALA A 192 0.08 10.90 4.47
CA ALA A 192 -0.44 10.76 3.11
C ALA A 192 0.46 9.87 2.23
N ARG A 193 1.77 9.96 2.43
CA ARG A 193 2.77 9.22 1.64
C ARG A 193 3.55 8.26 2.51
N PHE A 194 3.93 7.12 1.94
CA PHE A 194 4.64 6.05 2.64
C PHE A 194 5.88 5.58 1.88
N CYS A 195 7.00 5.40 2.59
CA CYS A 195 8.19 4.75 2.04
C CYS A 195 8.02 3.24 1.99
N SER A 196 8.93 2.55 1.30
CA SER A 196 8.94 1.09 1.18
C SER A 196 10.26 0.54 1.71
N VAL A 197 10.20 -0.42 2.63
CA VAL A 197 11.38 -1.14 3.12
C VAL A 197 11.07 -2.64 3.10
N VAL A 198 11.97 -3.43 2.52
CA VAL A 198 11.76 -4.86 2.26
C VAL A 198 12.99 -5.64 2.70
N ARG A 199 12.75 -6.81 3.30
CA ARG A 199 13.79 -7.79 3.62
C ARG A 199 13.29 -9.19 3.24
N ILE A 200 14.18 -9.96 2.65
CA ILE A 200 13.94 -11.37 2.32
C ILE A 200 14.57 -12.19 3.42
N GLN A 201 13.81 -13.10 3.99
CA GLN A 201 14.25 -13.93 5.10
C GLN A 201 13.89 -15.39 4.88
N HIS A 202 14.38 -16.26 5.76
CA HIS A 202 14.11 -17.69 5.68
C HIS A 202 12.60 -17.97 5.60
N GLY A 203 12.25 -19.00 4.84
CA GLY A 203 10.87 -19.41 4.65
C GLY A 203 10.18 -19.68 5.99
N ARG A 204 8.91 -19.27 6.11
CA ARG A 204 8.06 -19.46 7.29
C ARG A 204 8.58 -18.84 8.60
N THR A 205 9.53 -17.91 8.53
CA THR A 205 9.92 -17.08 9.69
C THR A 205 8.92 -15.94 9.89
N GLU A 206 8.13 -15.93 10.97
CA GLU A 206 7.14 -14.88 11.30
C GLU A 206 7.78 -13.59 11.87
N SER A 207 8.96 -13.71 12.49
CA SER A 207 9.70 -12.58 13.05
C SER A 207 10.30 -11.72 11.96
N ILE A 208 10.29 -10.40 12.10
CA ILE A 208 11.06 -9.54 11.19
C ILE A 208 12.52 -9.49 11.66
N ASN A 209 13.39 -10.30 11.05
CA ASN A 209 14.78 -10.46 11.49
C ASN A 209 15.58 -9.14 11.49
N ASP A 210 15.43 -8.34 10.44
CA ASP A 210 16.18 -7.09 10.23
C ASP A 210 15.36 -5.85 10.62
N LEU A 211 14.39 -5.99 11.53
CA LEU A 211 13.42 -4.93 11.84
C LEU A 211 14.11 -3.63 12.26
N ARG A 212 15.19 -3.71 13.05
CA ARG A 212 15.95 -2.55 13.51
C ARG A 212 16.40 -1.69 12.32
N ASP A 213 17.07 -2.31 11.36
CA ASP A 213 17.62 -1.61 10.20
C ASP A 213 16.49 -1.11 9.28
N MET A 214 15.39 -1.87 9.18
CA MET A 214 14.21 -1.43 8.43
C MET A 214 13.55 -0.18 9.03
N VAL A 215 13.46 -0.12 10.36
CA VAL A 215 12.94 1.05 11.09
C VAL A 215 13.88 2.24 10.92
N MET A 216 15.20 2.04 10.97
CA MET A 216 16.16 3.10 10.69
C MET A 216 15.97 3.70 9.29
N ASP A 217 15.74 2.87 8.27
CA ASP A 217 15.48 3.32 6.91
C ASP A 217 14.20 4.18 6.82
N ALA A 218 13.13 3.76 7.50
CA ALA A 218 11.87 4.51 7.57
C ALA A 218 12.02 5.85 8.32
N LEU A 219 12.73 5.87 9.45
CA LEU A 219 13.00 7.09 10.22
C LEU A 219 13.83 8.09 9.41
N LYS A 220 14.87 7.62 8.70
CA LYS A 220 15.64 8.45 7.76
C LYS A 220 14.76 8.98 6.63
N ALA A 221 13.86 8.17 6.07
CA ALA A 221 12.94 8.60 5.03
C ALA A 221 11.97 9.68 5.54
N PHE A 222 11.41 9.52 6.73
CA PHE A 222 10.57 10.53 7.37
C PHE A 222 11.33 11.84 7.58
N PHE A 223 12.55 11.79 8.13
CA PHE A 223 13.37 12.98 8.37
C PHE A 223 13.71 13.71 7.07
N ARG A 224 14.14 12.98 6.02
CA ARG A 224 14.46 13.56 4.71
C ARG A 224 13.27 14.27 4.05
N ASN A 225 12.05 13.75 4.24
CA ASN A 225 10.85 14.25 3.55
C ASN A 225 10.07 15.30 4.36
N SER A 226 10.11 15.23 5.69
CA SER A 226 9.37 16.14 6.57
C SER A 226 10.24 17.24 7.19
N GLY A 227 11.56 17.06 7.23
CA GLY A 227 12.48 17.93 7.98
C GLY A 227 12.42 17.76 9.50
N HIS A 228 11.62 16.82 10.01
CA HIS A 228 11.42 16.59 11.43
C HIS A 228 11.83 15.18 11.84
N LYS A 229 12.42 15.02 13.02
CA LYS A 229 12.58 13.71 13.66
C LYS A 229 11.24 13.35 14.33
N PRO A 230 10.70 12.14 14.14
CA PRO A 230 9.50 11.71 14.85
C PRO A 230 9.71 11.81 16.37
N ALA A 231 8.82 12.49 17.07
CA ALA A 231 8.76 12.44 18.53
C ALA A 231 7.99 11.18 19.01
N ARG A 232 7.14 10.62 18.14
CA ARG A 232 6.26 9.48 18.43
C ARG A 232 6.27 8.47 17.28
N ILE A 233 6.21 7.19 17.61
CA ILE A 233 6.08 6.07 16.67
C ILE A 233 4.78 5.31 16.99
N LEU A 234 3.90 5.20 16.00
CA LEU A 234 2.79 4.22 16.03
C LEU A 234 3.13 3.10 15.07
N PHE A 235 3.31 1.90 15.60
CA PHE A 235 3.70 0.73 14.85
C PHE A 235 2.54 -0.26 14.80
N TYR A 236 2.03 -0.55 13.61
CA TYR A 236 1.00 -1.57 13.37
C TYR A 236 1.65 -2.79 12.70
N ARG A 237 1.45 -3.98 13.26
CA ARG A 237 2.07 -5.22 12.80
C ARG A 237 1.02 -6.30 12.52
N ASP A 238 0.91 -6.76 11.28
CA ASP A 238 -0.06 -7.79 10.89
C ASP A 238 0.49 -9.22 10.93
N GLY A 239 -0.34 -10.23 11.14
CA GLY A 239 0.11 -11.63 11.08
C GLY A 239 0.86 -12.13 12.31
N ILE A 240 0.76 -11.43 13.45
CA ILE A 240 1.20 -12.00 14.74
C ILE A 240 0.08 -12.83 15.35
N SER A 241 0.40 -14.07 15.71
CA SER A 241 -0.48 -14.92 16.52
C SER A 241 -0.35 -14.61 18.01
N GLU A 242 -1.43 -14.81 18.79
CA GLU A 242 -1.43 -14.51 20.24
C GLU A 242 -0.29 -15.22 21.01
N GLY A 243 0.02 -16.46 20.63
CA GLY A 243 1.12 -17.23 21.21
C GLY A 243 2.52 -16.65 20.99
N GLU A 244 2.65 -15.61 20.15
CA GLU A 244 3.93 -14.96 19.86
C GLU A 244 4.07 -13.57 20.49
N PHE A 245 3.04 -13.05 21.18
CA PHE A 245 3.04 -11.69 21.72
C PHE A 245 4.23 -11.42 22.65
N GLU A 246 4.50 -12.31 23.60
CA GLU A 246 5.64 -12.16 24.52
C GLU A 246 6.98 -12.11 23.76
N ARG A 247 7.13 -12.94 22.73
CA ARG A 247 8.32 -12.98 21.88
C ARG A 247 8.49 -11.69 21.09
N VAL A 248 7.41 -11.15 20.53
CA VAL A 248 7.41 -9.88 19.78
C VAL A 248 7.76 -8.70 20.68
N ILE A 249 7.21 -8.64 21.90
CA ILE A 249 7.57 -7.63 22.90
C ILE A 249 9.07 -7.71 23.22
N ASN A 250 9.59 -8.93 23.40
CA ASN A 250 10.98 -9.13 23.76
C ASN A 250 11.97 -8.94 22.61
N THR A 251 11.53 -8.94 21.36
CA THR A 251 12.40 -8.85 20.18
C THR A 251 12.10 -7.60 19.35
N GLU A 252 10.93 -7.51 18.72
CA GLU A 252 10.56 -6.46 17.77
C GLU A 252 10.44 -5.08 18.43
N VAL A 253 9.77 -4.98 19.59
CA VAL A 253 9.66 -3.71 20.34
C VAL A 253 11.06 -3.20 20.73
N LYS A 254 11.94 -4.08 21.23
CA LYS A 254 13.33 -3.73 21.53
C LYS A 254 14.09 -3.31 20.28
N ALA A 255 13.90 -3.97 19.14
CA ALA A 255 14.54 -3.62 17.87
C ALA A 255 14.15 -2.22 17.39
N VAL A 256 12.88 -1.82 17.54
CA VAL A 256 12.41 -0.44 17.23
C VAL A 256 13.12 0.59 18.11
N LYS A 257 13.30 0.29 19.40
CA LYS A 257 14.00 1.19 20.34
C LYS A 257 15.50 1.31 20.03
N LEU A 258 16.15 0.18 19.76
CA LEU A 258 17.57 0.16 19.37
C LEU A 258 17.79 0.90 18.05
N ALA A 259 16.86 0.83 17.10
CA ALA A 259 16.94 1.59 15.85
C ALA A 259 17.02 3.11 16.10
N CYS A 260 16.27 3.61 17.08
CA CYS A 260 16.30 5.02 17.45
C CYS A 260 17.65 5.40 18.08
N GLN A 261 18.11 4.62 19.07
CA GLN A 261 19.38 4.86 19.77
C GLN A 261 20.60 4.76 18.86
N GLN A 262 20.55 3.89 17.84
CA GLN A 262 21.63 3.73 16.87
C GLN A 262 21.72 4.91 15.89
N LEU A 263 20.60 5.61 15.61
CA LEU A 263 20.63 6.85 14.84
C LEU A 263 21.24 8.00 15.65
N GLU A 264 20.92 8.07 16.94
CA GLU A 264 21.43 9.07 17.87
C GLU A 264 21.25 8.59 19.31
N ALA A 265 22.32 8.64 20.12
CA ALA A 265 22.38 7.99 21.44
C ALA A 265 21.22 8.37 22.39
N ASN A 266 20.72 9.61 22.31
CA ASN A 266 19.66 10.14 23.18
C ASN A 266 18.28 10.22 22.48
N TYR A 267 18.16 9.72 21.25
CA TYR A 267 16.90 9.75 20.53
C TYR A 267 15.99 8.60 20.98
N ASN A 268 14.99 8.94 21.80
CA ASN A 268 14.05 7.99 22.38
C ASN A 268 12.60 8.46 22.18
N PRO A 269 12.04 8.37 20.96
CA PRO A 269 10.64 8.69 20.73
C PRO A 269 9.73 7.70 21.46
N THR A 270 8.55 8.16 21.86
CA THR A 270 7.55 7.29 22.50
C THR A 270 6.97 6.31 21.48
N LEU A 271 6.82 5.05 21.87
CA LEU A 271 6.33 3.96 21.02
C LEU A 271 4.98 3.43 21.48
N THR A 272 4.05 3.29 20.53
CA THR A 272 2.88 2.41 20.68
C THR A 272 2.99 1.30 19.62
N TYR A 273 2.97 0.05 20.05
CA TYR A 273 3.06 -1.15 19.22
C TYR A 273 1.74 -1.91 19.26
N VAL A 274 1.10 -2.05 18.11
CA VAL A 274 -0.23 -2.64 17.96
C VAL A 274 -0.14 -3.82 17.00
N ALA A 275 -0.41 -5.03 17.49
CA ALA A 275 -0.62 -6.19 16.64
C ALA A 275 -2.02 -6.10 16.02
N VAL A 276 -2.12 -6.41 14.73
CA VAL A 276 -3.36 -6.36 13.95
C VAL A 276 -3.66 -7.74 13.43
N GLN A 277 -4.87 -8.22 13.64
CA GLN A 277 -5.34 -9.48 13.10
C GLN A 277 -6.57 -9.22 12.24
N LYS A 278 -6.38 -9.30 10.93
CA LYS A 278 -7.47 -9.14 9.94
C LYS A 278 -8.14 -10.46 9.53
N ARG A 279 -7.61 -11.60 9.99
CA ARG A 279 -8.09 -12.95 9.68
C ARG A 279 -8.31 -13.73 10.98
N HIS A 280 -9.53 -13.71 11.47
CA HIS A 280 -9.99 -14.49 12.63
C HIS A 280 -11.44 -14.97 12.43
N HIS A 281 -11.98 -15.68 13.43
CA HIS A 281 -13.30 -16.30 13.37
C HIS A 281 -14.44 -15.41 13.91
N THR A 282 -14.14 -14.37 14.70
CA THR A 282 -15.13 -13.42 15.24
C THR A 282 -15.90 -12.66 14.15
N ARG A 283 -17.23 -12.62 14.25
CA ARG A 283 -18.13 -11.87 13.37
C ARG A 283 -19.15 -11.10 14.20
N PHE A 284 -19.54 -9.92 13.73
CA PHE A 284 -20.57 -9.10 14.37
C PHE A 284 -21.82 -9.03 13.51
N PHE A 285 -22.97 -9.08 14.19
CA PHE A 285 -24.28 -8.98 13.57
C PHE A 285 -25.05 -7.86 14.27
N PRO A 286 -25.71 -6.96 13.51
CA PRO A 286 -26.52 -5.91 14.11
C PRO A 286 -27.76 -6.51 14.79
N MET A 287 -28.17 -5.95 15.92
CA MET A 287 -29.37 -6.39 16.66
C MET A 287 -30.67 -5.89 16.03
N GLY A 288 -30.59 -4.84 15.20
CA GLY A 288 -31.72 -4.22 14.53
C GLY A 288 -31.35 -3.66 13.16
N ARG A 289 -32.35 -3.43 12.30
CA ARG A 289 -32.14 -2.88 10.94
C ARG A 289 -31.57 -1.46 10.95
N ASP A 290 -31.89 -0.68 11.97
CA ASP A 290 -31.39 0.68 12.20
C ASP A 290 -29.87 0.73 12.49
N GLN A 291 -29.29 -0.39 12.92
CA GLN A 291 -27.86 -0.56 13.20
C GLN A 291 -27.12 -1.30 12.09
N SER A 292 -27.79 -1.53 10.96
CA SER A 292 -27.25 -2.25 9.81
C SER A 292 -26.94 -1.31 8.65
N ASP A 293 -25.84 -1.57 7.96
CA ASP A 293 -25.56 -0.96 6.67
C ASP A 293 -26.44 -1.59 5.57
N ARG A 294 -26.29 -1.09 4.33
CA ARG A 294 -27.08 -1.57 3.19
C ARG A 294 -26.88 -3.07 2.86
N SER A 295 -25.81 -3.67 3.35
CA SER A 295 -25.51 -5.10 3.15
C SER A 295 -25.97 -5.98 4.31
N GLY A 296 -26.56 -5.41 5.36
CA GLY A 296 -26.96 -6.12 6.57
C GLY A 296 -25.83 -6.34 7.59
N ASN A 297 -24.67 -5.72 7.39
CA ASN A 297 -23.56 -5.75 8.34
C ASN A 297 -23.67 -4.62 9.35
N CYS A 298 -22.93 -4.68 10.46
CA CYS A 298 -22.81 -3.56 11.39
C CYS A 298 -22.34 -2.27 10.69
N MET A 299 -22.73 -1.11 11.22
CA MET A 299 -22.32 0.18 10.66
C MET A 299 -20.79 0.36 10.67
N PRO A 300 -20.21 1.06 9.68
CA PRO A 300 -18.79 1.40 9.71
C PRO A 300 -18.46 2.24 10.95
N GLY A 301 -17.39 1.87 11.65
CA GLY A 301 -17.01 2.48 12.93
C GLY A 301 -17.56 1.74 14.15
N THR A 302 -18.26 0.61 13.99
CA THR A 302 -18.58 -0.26 15.13
C THR A 302 -17.29 -0.74 15.80
N VAL A 303 -17.18 -0.46 17.09
CA VAL A 303 -16.10 -0.90 17.97
C VAL A 303 -16.68 -1.87 19.00
N VAL A 304 -15.93 -2.92 19.32
CA VAL A 304 -16.21 -3.83 20.44
C VAL A 304 -14.94 -4.00 21.25
N ASP A 305 -14.92 -3.46 22.45
CA ASP A 305 -13.79 -3.49 23.39
C ASP A 305 -14.17 -4.08 24.77
N SER A 306 -15.36 -4.71 24.86
CA SER A 306 -15.86 -5.35 26.08
C SER A 306 -16.60 -6.65 25.79
N GLY A 307 -16.70 -7.50 26.82
CA GLY A 307 -17.45 -8.76 26.82
C GLY A 307 -16.74 -9.93 26.13
N ILE A 308 -16.18 -9.71 24.94
CA ILE A 308 -15.49 -10.73 24.14
C ILE A 308 -13.99 -10.45 23.92
N THR A 309 -13.52 -9.32 24.43
CA THR A 309 -12.11 -8.89 24.40
C THR A 309 -11.33 -9.49 25.57
N HIS A 310 -10.00 -9.32 25.57
CA HIS A 310 -9.15 -9.85 26.62
C HIS A 310 -9.50 -9.22 27.98
N PRO A 311 -9.60 -10.00 29.07
CA PRO A 311 -10.06 -9.51 30.37
C PRO A 311 -9.11 -8.51 31.04
N TYR A 312 -7.83 -8.47 30.63
CA TYR A 312 -6.78 -7.67 31.29
C TYR A 312 -5.89 -6.86 30.35
N GLU A 313 -5.92 -7.18 29.05
CA GLU A 313 -5.03 -6.54 28.08
C GLU A 313 -5.81 -5.49 27.30
N PHE A 314 -5.09 -4.64 26.58
CA PHE A 314 -5.72 -3.58 25.81
C PHE A 314 -5.94 -4.02 24.37
N ASP A 315 -7.15 -4.53 24.11
CA ASP A 315 -7.58 -4.97 22.80
C ASP A 315 -8.96 -4.45 22.41
N PHE A 316 -9.21 -4.39 21.11
CA PHE A 316 -10.51 -4.02 20.57
C PHE A 316 -10.69 -4.52 19.15
N PHE A 317 -11.94 -4.78 18.79
CA PHE A 317 -12.34 -5.00 17.40
C PHE A 317 -12.86 -3.70 16.80
N LEU A 318 -12.51 -3.43 15.54
CA LEU A 318 -13.02 -2.30 14.78
C LEU A 318 -13.50 -2.76 13.40
N GLN A 319 -14.80 -2.57 13.13
CA GLN A 319 -15.36 -2.69 11.79
C GLN A 319 -15.33 -1.33 11.09
N SER A 320 -14.19 -0.94 10.56
CA SER A 320 -13.98 0.39 9.98
C SER A 320 -14.67 0.63 8.63
N HIS A 321 -15.16 -0.41 7.95
CA HIS A 321 -15.65 -0.34 6.57
C HIS A 321 -17.11 -0.74 6.45
N ALA A 322 -17.77 -0.24 5.40
CA ALA A 322 -19.09 -0.72 5.02
C ALA A 322 -18.97 -2.04 4.25
N GLY A 323 -19.81 -3.00 4.62
CA GLY A 323 -19.96 -4.26 3.91
C GLY A 323 -20.45 -4.02 2.49
N ILE A 324 -19.82 -4.70 1.54
CA ILE A 324 -20.24 -4.70 0.13
C ILE A 324 -20.95 -6.01 -0.19
N GLN A 325 -20.41 -7.12 0.29
CA GLN A 325 -20.93 -8.46 0.04
C GLN A 325 -20.50 -9.40 1.17
N GLY A 326 -21.40 -10.30 1.57
CA GLY A 326 -21.16 -11.28 2.63
C GLY A 326 -21.10 -10.63 4.01
N THR A 327 -20.57 -11.38 4.98
CA THR A 327 -20.37 -10.90 6.36
C THR A 327 -19.02 -10.21 6.48
N SER A 328 -19.05 -8.96 6.94
CA SER A 328 -17.87 -8.16 7.23
C SER A 328 -17.00 -8.84 8.29
N ARG A 329 -15.68 -8.68 8.14
CA ARG A 329 -14.71 -9.10 9.15
C ARG A 329 -14.20 -7.84 9.86
N PRO A 330 -14.54 -7.61 11.14
CA PRO A 330 -13.89 -6.56 11.90
C PRO A 330 -12.39 -6.90 12.01
N ALA A 331 -11.53 -5.90 12.09
CA ALA A 331 -10.12 -6.13 12.41
C ALA A 331 -9.94 -6.11 13.94
N HIS A 332 -9.14 -7.02 14.45
CA HIS A 332 -8.77 -7.09 15.87
C HIS A 332 -7.43 -6.39 16.08
N TYR A 333 -7.36 -5.51 17.07
CA TYR A 333 -6.19 -4.71 17.41
C TYR A 333 -5.80 -5.02 18.86
N GLN A 334 -4.57 -5.51 19.06
CA GLN A 334 -3.99 -5.78 20.37
C GLN A 334 -2.84 -4.83 20.63
N VAL A 335 -2.89 -4.05 21.70
CA VAL A 335 -1.79 -3.15 22.09
C VAL A 335 -0.78 -3.94 22.91
N LEU A 336 0.40 -4.19 22.34
CA LEU A 336 1.46 -4.97 22.97
C LEU A 336 2.43 -4.11 23.79
N HIS A 337 2.55 -2.83 23.44
CA HIS A 337 3.40 -1.86 24.14
C HIS A 337 2.86 -0.46 23.93
N ASP A 338 2.77 0.36 24.98
CA ASP A 338 2.31 1.73 24.83
C ASP A 338 2.95 2.73 25.82
N GLU A 339 3.84 3.55 25.29
CA GLU A 339 4.46 4.67 26.01
C GLU A 339 3.74 6.00 25.77
N ASN A 340 2.86 6.06 24.76
CA ASN A 340 2.06 7.26 24.50
C ASN A 340 0.85 7.36 25.44
N LYS A 341 0.54 6.28 26.18
CA LYS A 341 -0.51 6.20 27.21
C LYS A 341 -1.88 6.54 26.63
N PHE A 342 -2.21 5.90 25.52
CA PHE A 342 -3.52 6.02 24.89
C PHE A 342 -4.62 5.53 25.82
N THR A 343 -5.74 6.25 25.82
CA THR A 343 -7.01 5.69 26.26
C THR A 343 -7.62 4.86 25.13
N SER A 344 -8.56 3.96 25.47
CA SER A 344 -9.34 3.20 24.50
C SER A 344 -9.96 4.09 23.42
N ASP A 345 -10.73 5.11 23.83
CA ASP A 345 -11.37 6.05 22.91
C ASP A 345 -10.37 6.73 21.97
N ALA A 346 -9.22 7.17 22.49
CA ALA A 346 -8.24 7.91 21.71
C ALA A 346 -7.58 7.05 20.62
N LEU A 347 -7.21 5.81 20.95
CA LEU A 347 -6.59 4.90 19.98
C LEU A 347 -7.61 4.35 18.98
N GLN A 348 -8.82 4.02 19.43
CA GLN A 348 -9.92 3.53 18.58
C GLN A 348 -10.35 4.60 17.57
N ASP A 349 -10.59 5.83 18.02
CA ASP A 349 -10.96 6.96 17.14
C ASP A 349 -9.83 7.29 16.15
N LEU A 350 -8.58 7.35 16.61
CA LEU A 350 -7.43 7.59 15.73
C LEU A 350 -7.31 6.50 14.66
N THR A 351 -7.36 5.22 15.07
CA THR A 351 -7.27 4.07 14.15
C THR A 351 -8.39 4.11 13.11
N TYR A 352 -9.62 4.39 13.55
CA TYR A 352 -10.77 4.49 12.66
C TYR A 352 -10.63 5.63 11.65
N ARG A 353 -10.19 6.82 12.08
CA ARG A 353 -9.98 7.95 11.18
C ARG A 353 -8.89 7.67 10.16
N LEU A 354 -7.79 7.05 10.57
CA LEU A 354 -6.71 6.67 9.66
C LEU A 354 -7.17 5.70 8.57
N CYS A 355 -8.20 4.86 8.81
CA CYS A 355 -8.82 4.01 7.79
C CYS A 355 -9.40 4.77 6.58
N TYR A 356 -9.59 6.09 6.67
CA TYR A 356 -10.03 6.94 5.56
C TYR A 356 -8.87 7.46 4.67
N LEU A 357 -7.62 7.22 5.05
CA LEU A 357 -6.42 7.68 4.31
C LEU A 357 -5.90 6.67 3.27
N TYR A 358 -6.68 5.62 2.94
CA TYR A 358 -6.26 4.67 1.93
C TYR A 358 -6.31 5.27 0.53
N ALA A 359 -5.14 5.43 -0.10
CA ALA A 359 -4.97 6.23 -1.31
C ALA A 359 -5.67 5.67 -2.55
N ARG A 360 -6.12 4.40 -2.55
CA ARG A 360 -6.68 3.74 -3.75
C ARG A 360 -8.20 3.83 -3.87
N CYS A 361 -8.92 4.36 -2.89
CA CYS A 361 -10.37 4.53 -2.97
C CYS A 361 -10.87 5.71 -2.11
N THR A 362 -12.12 6.09 -2.31
CA THR A 362 -12.80 7.17 -1.58
C THR A 362 -13.70 6.63 -0.46
N ARG A 363 -13.29 5.54 0.18
CA ARG A 363 -14.05 4.84 1.24
C ARG A 363 -13.09 4.40 2.34
N ALA A 364 -13.60 4.31 3.58
CA ALA A 364 -12.86 3.64 4.64
C ALA A 364 -12.63 2.16 4.29
N VAL A 365 -11.43 1.68 4.59
CA VAL A 365 -11.02 0.30 4.38
C VAL A 365 -11.02 -0.48 5.70
N GLY A 366 -11.08 -1.82 5.62
CA GLY A 366 -11.38 -2.67 6.77
C GLY A 366 -10.25 -2.87 7.79
N VAL A 367 -9.07 -2.33 7.50
CA VAL A 367 -7.87 -2.37 8.32
C VAL A 367 -7.13 -1.04 8.10
N ILE A 368 -6.33 -0.60 9.05
CA ILE A 368 -5.55 0.63 8.89
C ILE A 368 -4.67 0.61 7.62
N PRO A 369 -4.56 1.71 6.84
CA PRO A 369 -3.97 1.69 5.51
C PRO A 369 -2.51 1.25 5.47
N CYS A 370 -1.71 1.54 6.50
CA CYS A 370 -0.30 1.13 6.55
C CYS A 370 -0.13 -0.40 6.51
N ILE A 371 -1.06 -1.17 7.09
CA ILE A 371 -1.07 -2.64 6.97
C ILE A 371 -1.39 -3.07 5.53
N TYR A 372 -2.42 -2.47 4.91
CA TYR A 372 -2.72 -2.77 3.50
C TYR A 372 -1.56 -2.41 2.57
N TYR A 373 -0.81 -1.35 2.88
CA TYR A 373 0.35 -0.95 2.10
C TYR A 373 1.51 -1.95 2.25
N ALA A 374 1.75 -2.48 3.45
CA ALA A 374 2.71 -3.55 3.68
C ALA A 374 2.33 -4.82 2.87
N ASP A 375 1.07 -5.24 2.91
CA ASP A 375 0.57 -6.37 2.10
C ASP A 375 0.82 -6.18 0.59
N LEU A 376 0.47 -4.98 0.09
CA LEU A 376 0.62 -4.65 -1.33
C LEU A 376 2.09 -4.63 -1.73
N LEU A 377 2.96 -4.17 -0.85
CA LEU A 377 4.41 -4.18 -1.04
C LEU A 377 4.93 -5.63 -1.07
N ALA A 378 4.50 -6.48 -0.14
CA ALA A 378 4.91 -7.88 -0.09
C ALA A 378 4.50 -8.63 -1.37
N LEU A 379 3.26 -8.44 -1.81
CA LEU A 379 2.77 -8.99 -3.08
C LEU A 379 3.56 -8.43 -4.27
N ARG A 380 3.92 -7.15 -4.25
CA ARG A 380 4.70 -6.54 -5.34
C ARG A 380 6.10 -7.14 -5.45
N VAL A 381 6.78 -7.33 -4.32
CA VAL A 381 8.12 -7.94 -4.27
C VAL A 381 8.11 -9.37 -4.81
N ARG A 382 7.03 -10.14 -4.58
CA ARG A 382 6.88 -11.46 -5.20
C ARG A 382 6.94 -11.42 -6.73
N TYR A 383 6.39 -10.37 -7.34
CA TYR A 383 6.47 -10.19 -8.79
C TYR A 383 7.86 -9.77 -9.29
N HIS A 384 8.80 -9.43 -8.40
CA HIS A 384 10.19 -9.10 -8.76
C HIS A 384 11.11 -10.33 -8.85
N ALA A 385 10.61 -11.52 -8.50
CA ALA A 385 11.35 -12.76 -8.62
C ALA A 385 11.65 -13.10 -10.08
N GLN A 386 12.92 -13.36 -10.39
CA GLN A 386 13.36 -13.83 -11.72
C GLN A 386 13.30 -15.36 -11.79
N GLY A 387 12.83 -15.90 -12.92
CA GLY A 387 12.78 -17.35 -13.17
C GLY A 387 11.58 -18.08 -12.55
N ASP A 388 10.66 -17.35 -11.90
CA ASP A 388 9.43 -17.95 -11.38
C ASP A 388 8.42 -18.19 -12.51
N SER A 389 7.96 -19.43 -12.64
CA SER A 389 6.74 -19.74 -13.39
C SER A 389 5.56 -19.33 -12.52
N PHE A 390 4.97 -18.16 -12.79
CA PHE A 390 3.80 -17.64 -12.07
C PHE A 390 2.49 -18.43 -12.35
N SER A 391 2.59 -19.73 -12.68
CA SER A 391 1.43 -20.59 -12.88
C SER A 391 0.75 -20.88 -11.53
N GLU A 392 -0.56 -20.61 -11.45
CA GLU A 392 -1.42 -21.04 -10.34
C GLU A 392 -1.70 -22.55 -10.34
N GLU A 393 -1.17 -23.30 -11.32
CA GLU A 393 -1.22 -24.75 -11.34
C GLU A 393 0.06 -25.36 -10.78
N ILE A 394 -0.14 -26.20 -9.77
CA ILE A 394 0.84 -27.02 -9.07
C ILE A 394 1.61 -27.86 -10.10
N SER A 395 2.84 -27.47 -10.42
CA SER A 395 3.85 -28.41 -10.91
C SER A 395 4.82 -28.69 -9.76
N LEU A 396 4.50 -29.72 -8.98
CA LEU A 396 5.53 -30.49 -8.27
C LEU A 396 6.56 -30.89 -9.34
N TYR A 397 7.84 -30.64 -9.09
CA TYR A 397 8.98 -30.87 -9.99
C TYR A 397 9.30 -29.75 -11.00
N SER A 398 9.90 -28.68 -10.51
CA SER A 398 11.01 -28.03 -11.25
C SER A 398 12.21 -27.87 -10.31
N GLY A 399 13.30 -28.56 -10.61
CA GLY A 399 14.60 -28.49 -9.92
C GLY A 399 15.35 -27.20 -10.23
N GLY A 400 14.72 -26.04 -10.00
CA GLY A 400 15.35 -24.72 -10.15
C GLY A 400 15.99 -24.24 -8.85
N SER A 401 17.07 -23.44 -8.99
CA SER A 401 17.68 -22.67 -7.91
C SER A 401 16.65 -21.77 -7.21
N ALA A 402 16.91 -21.41 -5.94
CA ALA A 402 16.06 -20.47 -5.21
C ALA A 402 15.85 -19.17 -6.03
N PRO A 403 14.63 -18.60 -6.07
CA PRO A 403 14.35 -17.41 -6.86
C PRO A 403 15.20 -16.24 -6.40
N SER A 404 15.84 -15.56 -7.35
CA SER A 404 16.57 -14.31 -7.10
C SER A 404 15.60 -13.13 -7.24
N TYR A 405 15.63 -12.23 -6.27
CA TYR A 405 14.77 -11.04 -6.25
C TYR A 405 15.58 -9.83 -6.67
N ALA A 406 15.11 -9.15 -7.71
CA ALA A 406 15.77 -7.93 -8.16
C ALA A 406 15.55 -6.78 -7.17
N ASN A 407 16.60 -5.99 -6.94
CA ASN A 407 16.50 -4.80 -6.09
C ASN A 407 15.61 -3.74 -6.76
N LEU A 408 14.84 -3.02 -5.94
CA LEU A 408 14.08 -1.86 -6.40
C LEU A 408 15.04 -0.80 -6.95
N HIS A 409 14.70 -0.23 -8.11
CA HIS A 409 15.47 0.84 -8.69
C HIS A 409 15.44 2.09 -7.79
N SER A 410 16.58 2.77 -7.64
CA SER A 410 16.77 3.90 -6.71
C SER A 410 15.74 5.03 -6.89
N ASN A 411 15.37 5.34 -8.14
CA ASN A 411 14.32 6.31 -8.50
C ASN A 411 12.96 6.08 -7.80
N LEU A 412 12.66 4.85 -7.38
CA LEU A 412 11.36 4.48 -6.81
C LEU A 412 11.38 4.34 -5.28
N GLN A 413 12.52 4.56 -4.61
CA GLN A 413 12.65 4.37 -3.17
C GLN A 413 11.69 5.27 -2.35
N ASN A 414 11.39 6.47 -2.85
CA ASN A 414 10.44 7.40 -2.22
C ASN A 414 9.07 7.43 -2.94
N CYS A 415 8.78 6.42 -3.76
CA CYS A 415 7.55 6.29 -4.52
C CYS A 415 6.66 5.20 -3.91
N MET A 416 5.36 5.42 -3.89
CA MET A 416 4.37 4.38 -3.56
C MET A 416 4.09 3.50 -4.79
N PHE A 417 5.14 2.90 -5.37
CA PHE A 417 5.06 2.14 -6.63
C PHE A 417 4.10 0.94 -6.56
N TYR A 418 3.91 0.40 -5.35
CA TYR A 418 3.05 -0.72 -5.02
C TYR A 418 1.54 -0.41 -5.07
N MET A 419 1.15 0.85 -5.31
CA MET A 419 -0.26 1.29 -5.45
C MET A 419 -1.01 0.72 -6.65
#